data_AF-X1ED29-F1
#
_entry.id   AF-X1ED29-F1
#
_cell.length_a   1.000
_cell.length_b   1.000
_cell.length_c   1.000
_cell.angle_alpha   90.00
_cell.angle_beta   90.00
_cell.angle_gamma   90.00
#
_symmetry.space_group_name_H-M   'P 1'
#
loop_
_entity.id
_entity.type
_entity.pdbx_description
1 polymer ?
#
loop_
_entity_poly.entity_id
_entity_poly.type
_entity_poly.pdbx_seq_one_letter_code
_entity_poly.pdbx_strand_id
1 'polypeptide(L)'
;MAFPLPDKPSIAVLPFTNLSGDPKQEYFSDGMTEQIITGLSKISSLFVVARNSTFTYKGKPVKVQQVSEELGVRYVLEGSVQKSGEKLRINAQL
;
A
#
# COMPACT_ATOMS: atom_id res chain seq x y z
N MET A 1 -4.51 11.19 18.72
CA MET A 1 -3.43 10.48 19.46
C MET A 1 -2.77 9.55 18.46
N ALA A 2 -1.46 9.68 18.25
CA ALA A 2 -0.69 8.79 17.36
C ALA A 2 -0.39 7.46 18.07
N PHE A 3 -0.42 6.34 17.34
CA PHE A 3 -0.06 5.05 17.91
C PHE A 3 1.46 4.96 18.15
N PRO A 4 1.93 4.33 19.25
CA PRO A 4 3.35 4.10 19.46
C PRO A 4 3.92 3.19 18.38
N LEU A 5 5.14 3.48 17.91
CA LEU A 5 5.80 2.66 16.90
C LEU A 5 6.16 1.27 17.48
N PRO A 6 5.90 0.18 16.73
CA PRO A 6 6.29 -1.17 17.15
C PRO A 6 7.81 -1.31 17.29
N ASP A 7 8.24 -2.18 18.19
CA ASP A 7 9.67 -2.54 18.34
C ASP A 7 10.23 -3.25 17.10
N LYS A 8 9.36 -3.89 16.31
CA LYS A 8 9.72 -4.55 15.05
C LYS A 8 9.54 -3.57 13.88
N PRO A 9 10.37 -3.65 12.82
CA PRO A 9 10.09 -2.96 11.57
C PRO A 9 8.63 -3.17 11.16
N SER A 10 7.91 -2.09 10.89
CA SER A 10 6.49 -2.12 10.57
C SER A 10 6.21 -1.35 9.28
N ILE A 11 5.36 -1.92 8.43
CA ILE A 11 5.02 -1.35 7.13
C ILE A 11 3.52 -1.39 6.88
N ALA A 12 2.98 -0.28 6.39
CA ALA A 12 1.67 -0.24 5.75
C ALA A 12 1.85 -0.19 4.23
N VAL A 13 1.02 -0.92 3.49
CA VAL A 13 0.97 -0.82 2.03
C VAL A 13 -0.34 -0.14 1.64
N LEU A 14 -0.23 1.07 1.09
CA LEU A 14 -1.39 1.81 0.59
C LEU A 14 -1.89 1.20 -0.72
N PRO A 15 -3.20 1.31 -1.02
CA PRO A 15 -3.75 0.91 -2.30
C PRO A 15 -3.02 1.61 -3.44
N PHE A 16 -2.45 0.83 -4.36
CA PHE A 16 -1.74 1.38 -5.50
C PHE A 16 -2.71 2.18 -6.38
N THR A 17 -2.26 3.33 -6.86
CA THR A 17 -3.09 4.19 -7.72
C THR A 17 -3.14 3.63 -9.13
N ASN A 18 -4.33 3.50 -9.71
CA ASN A 18 -4.50 3.16 -11.11
C ASN A 18 -4.26 4.40 -12.00
N LEU A 19 -3.13 4.42 -12.71
CA LEU A 19 -2.76 5.47 -13.68
C LEU A 19 -3.05 5.07 -15.14
N SER A 20 -3.84 4.01 -15.34
CA SER A 20 -4.23 3.53 -16.66
C SER A 20 -5.44 4.28 -17.24
N GLY A 21 -6.16 5.04 -16.41
CA GLY A 21 -7.34 5.82 -16.81
C GLY A 21 -8.62 5.01 -17.03
N ASP A 22 -8.56 3.68 -16.92
CA ASP A 22 -9.69 2.77 -17.07
C ASP A 22 -10.05 2.13 -15.71
N PRO A 23 -11.24 2.42 -15.14
CA PRO A 23 -11.71 1.81 -13.90
C PRO A 23 -11.83 0.29 -13.96
N LYS A 24 -11.98 -0.30 -15.16
CA LYS A 24 -11.98 -1.76 -15.31
C LYS A 24 -10.64 -2.38 -14.95
N GLN A 25 -9.57 -1.60 -14.84
CA GLN A 25 -8.23 -2.07 -14.53
C GLN A 25 -7.89 -1.90 -13.05
N GLU A 26 -8.83 -1.40 -12.24
CA GLU A 26 -8.67 -1.19 -10.80
C GLU A 26 -8.37 -2.49 -10.04
N TYR A 27 -8.83 -3.64 -10.56
CA TYR A 27 -8.49 -4.94 -9.98
C TYR A 27 -7.00 -5.26 -10.08
N PHE A 28 -6.26 -4.70 -11.06
CA PHE A 28 -4.82 -4.90 -11.18
C PHE A 28 -4.07 -4.14 -10.08
N SER A 29 -4.45 -2.89 -9.80
CA SER A 29 -3.84 -2.12 -8.71
C SER A 29 -4.18 -2.73 -7.35
N ASP A 30 -5.43 -3.16 -7.14
CA ASP A 30 -5.85 -3.85 -5.93
C ASP A 30 -5.16 -5.20 -5.75
N GLY A 31 -5.08 -5.99 -6.83
CA GLY A 31 -4.40 -7.27 -6.83
C GLY A 31 -2.89 -7.13 -6.57
N MET A 32 -2.25 -6.10 -7.14
CA MET A 32 -0.83 -5.81 -6.88
C MET A 32 -0.61 -5.46 -5.40
N THR A 33 -1.46 -4.60 -4.85
CA THR A 33 -1.42 -4.23 -3.42
C THR A 33 -1.52 -5.48 -2.54
N GLU A 34 -2.46 -6.38 -2.85
CA GLU A 34 -2.67 -7.63 -2.13
C GLU A 34 -1.46 -8.57 -2.19
N GLN A 35 -0.87 -8.72 -3.39
CA GLN A 35 0.30 -9.56 -3.58
C GLN A 35 1.50 -9.04 -2.80
N ILE A 36 1.68 -7.72 -2.73
CA ILE A 36 2.75 -7.10 -1.94
C ILE A 36 2.51 -7.34 -0.45
N ILE A 37 1.30 -7.08 0.06
CA ILE A 37 0.95 -7.36 1.46
C ILE A 37 1.23 -8.83 1.79
N THR A 38 0.76 -9.74 0.95
CA THR A 38 0.95 -11.19 1.12
C THR A 38 2.44 -11.59 1.10
N GLY A 39 3.23 -11.02 0.19
CA GLY A 39 4.67 -11.27 0.09
C GLY A 39 5.42 -10.78 1.32
N LEU A 40 5.16 -9.54 1.75
CA LEU A 40 5.77 -8.94 2.94
C LEU A 40 5.36 -9.67 4.23
N SER A 41 4.13 -10.17 4.30
CA SER A 41 3.60 -10.88 5.49
C SER A 41 4.31 -12.20 5.76
N LYS A 42 5.03 -12.75 4.77
CA LYS A 42 5.85 -13.96 4.95
C LYS A 42 7.18 -13.66 5.68
N ILE A 43 7.55 -12.40 5.83
CA ILE A 43 8.78 -11.98 6.50
C ILE A 43 8.47 -11.86 8.01
N SER A 44 8.87 -12.87 8.79
CA SER A 44 8.55 -12.97 10.22
C SER A 44 9.09 -11.81 11.09
N SER A 45 10.12 -11.11 10.61
CA SER A 45 10.70 -9.94 11.27
C SER A 45 9.98 -8.62 10.94
N LEU A 46 8.99 -8.63 10.06
CA LEU A 46 8.28 -7.45 9.57
C LEU A 46 6.81 -7.50 10.03
N PHE A 47 6.36 -6.45 10.72
CA PHE A 47 4.95 -6.26 11.03
C PHE A 47 4.25 -5.58 9.84
N VAL A 48 3.37 -6.31 9.16
CA VAL A 48 2.62 -5.79 8.01
C VAL A 48 1.21 -5.45 8.45
N VAL A 49 0.77 -4.21 8.19
CA VAL A 49 -0.60 -3.79 8.48
C VAL A 49 -1.58 -4.54 7.57
N ALA A 50 -2.66 -5.04 8.18
CA ALA A 50 -3.71 -5.74 7.45
C ALA A 50 -4.32 -4.85 6.36
N ARG A 51 -4.54 -5.45 5.18
CA ARG A 51 -5.16 -4.85 4.00
C ARG A 51 -6.37 -3.96 4.31
N ASN A 52 -7.33 -4.46 5.08
CA ASN A 52 -8.57 -3.72 5.33
C ASN A 52 -8.33 -2.38 6.03
N SER A 53 -7.27 -2.24 6.82
CA SER A 53 -6.91 -1.00 7.49
C SER A 53 -6.39 0.03 6.48
N THR A 54 -5.56 -0.38 5.52
CA THR A 54 -4.98 0.53 4.52
C THR A 54 -5.94 0.84 3.36
N PHE A 55 -6.89 -0.05 3.06
CA PHE A 55 -7.88 0.17 2.00
C PHE A 55 -8.88 1.29 2.30
N THR A 56 -8.99 1.72 3.56
CA THR A 56 -9.81 2.89 3.94
C THR A 56 -9.30 4.21 3.34
N TYR A 57 -8.03 4.25 2.92
CA TYR A 57 -7.38 5.39 2.27
C TYR A 57 -7.53 5.39 0.75
N LYS A 58 -8.14 4.36 0.16
CA LYS A 58 -8.30 4.26 -1.30
C LYS A 58 -9.09 5.46 -1.86
N GLY A 59 -8.57 6.06 -2.93
CA GLY A 59 -9.20 7.19 -3.60
C GLY A 59 -9.20 8.49 -2.80
N LYS A 60 -8.49 8.54 -1.67
CA LYS A 60 -8.35 9.75 -0.85
C LYS A 60 -6.95 10.33 -1.00
N PRO A 61 -6.82 11.67 -1.08
CA PRO A 61 -5.52 12.32 -0.94
C PRO A 61 -5.07 12.19 0.51
N VAL A 62 -4.11 11.31 0.77
CA VAL A 62 -3.60 11.03 2.11
C VAL A 62 -2.12 11.38 2.17
N LYS A 63 -1.70 12.04 3.25
CA LYS A 63 -0.28 12.29 3.48
C LYS A 63 0.32 11.04 4.12
N VAL A 64 1.42 10.56 3.57
CA VAL A 64 2.16 9.40 4.11
C VAL A 64 2.46 9.53 5.60
N GLN A 65 2.86 10.73 6.06
CA GLN A 65 3.09 11.00 7.49
C GLN A 65 1.84 10.74 8.36
N GLN A 66 0.67 11.20 7.91
CA GLN A 66 -0.58 10.97 8.63
C GLN A 66 -0.91 9.48 8.73
N VAL A 67 -0.74 8.75 7.63
CA VAL A 67 -0.96 7.28 7.62
C VAL A 67 0.00 6.58 8.58
N SER A 68 1.27 7.00 8.62
CA SER A 68 2.27 6.42 9.54
C SER A 68 1.89 6.62 11.00
N GLU A 69 1.35 7.79 11.37
CA GLU A 69 0.91 8.12 12.72
C GLU A 69 -0.39 7.41 13.11
N GLU A 70 -1.37 7.36 12.19
CA GLU A 70 -2.68 6.74 12.40
C GLU A 70 -2.58 5.21 12.49
N LEU A 71 -1.68 4.59 11.74
CA LEU A 71 -1.49 3.13 11.75
C LEU A 71 -0.36 2.68 12.68
N GLY A 72 0.43 3.61 13.23
CA GLY A 72 1.60 3.29 14.06
C GLY A 72 2.64 2.48 13.30
N VAL A 73 2.98 2.89 12.07
CA VAL A 73 3.97 2.18 11.25
C VAL A 73 5.21 3.01 10.99
N ARG A 74 6.35 2.34 10.85
CA ARG A 74 7.63 2.98 10.56
C ARG A 74 7.79 3.34 9.08
N TYR A 75 7.16 2.55 8.21
CA TYR A 75 7.27 2.66 6.77
C TYR A 75 5.87 2.63 6.14
N VAL A 76 5.69 3.38 5.06
CA VAL A 76 4.46 3.36 4.27
C VAL A 76 4.86 3.20 2.82
N LEU A 77 4.47 2.08 2.22
CA LEU A 77 4.67 1.82 0.81
C LEU A 77 3.47 2.37 0.04
N GLU A 78 3.72 3.30 -0.87
CA GLU A 78 2.76 3.76 -1.85
C GLU A 78 3.25 3.47 -3.26
N GLY A 79 2.34 3.52 -4.23
CA GLY A 79 2.70 3.18 -5.59
C GLY A 79 1.59 3.40 -6.59
N SER A 80 1.91 3.09 -7.83
CA SER A 80 1.00 3.24 -8.95
C SER A 80 1.15 2.09 -9.94
N VAL A 81 0.05 1.69 -10.56
CA VAL A 81 0.02 0.74 -11.67
C VAL A 81 -0.51 1.44 -12.90
N GLN A 82 0.21 1.33 -14.02
CA GLN A 82 -0.24 1.78 -15.33
C GLN A 82 -0.13 0.62 -16.31
N LYS A 83 -1.26 0.20 -16.87
CA LYS A 83 -1.29 -0.78 -17.96
C LYS A 83 -1.56 -0.07 -19.28
N SER A 84 -0.80 -0.42 -20.31
CA SER A 84 -0.92 0.10 -21.67
C SER A 84 -0.77 -1.06 -22.64
N GLY A 85 -1.90 -1.55 -23.17
CA GLY A 85 -1.96 -2.79 -23.94
C GLY A 85 -1.43 -3.98 -23.14
N GLU A 86 -0.41 -4.64 -23.66
CA GLU A 86 0.26 -5.80 -23.04
C GLU A 86 1.36 -5.41 -22.03
N LYS A 87 1.63 -4.12 -21.83
CA LYS A 87 2.68 -3.64 -20.92
C LYS A 87 2.09 -3.18 -19.59
N LEU A 88 2.70 -3.61 -18.50
CA LEU A 88 2.41 -3.15 -17.14
C LEU A 88 3.61 -2.38 -16.60
N ARG A 89 3.39 -1.16 -16.12
CA ARG A 89 4.35 -0.35 -15.37
C ARG A 89 3.90 -0.26 -13.93
N ILE A 90 4.81 -0.54 -13.01
CA ILE A 90 4.56 -0.51 -11.58
C ILE A 90 5.62 0.40 -10.98
N ASN A 91 5.18 1.41 -10.23
CA ASN A 91 6.06 2.24 -9.40
C ASN A 91 5.71 1.99 -7.94
N ALA A 92 6.72 1.95 -7.08
CA ALA A 92 6.57 1.80 -5.64
C ALA A 92 7.63 2.66 -4.93
N GLN A 93 7.23 3.32 -3.84
CA GLN A 93 8.09 4.19 -3.04
C GLN A 93 7.74 4.11 -1.56
N LEU A 94 8.74 4.31 -0.69
CA LEU A 94 8.68 4.18 0.77
C LEU A 94 8.76 5.53 1.49
#